data_AF-A0A2D7PJH0-F1
#
_entry.id   AF-A0A2D7PJH0-F1
#
_cell.length_a   1.000
_cell.length_b   1.000
_cell.length_c   1.000
_cell.angle_alpha   90.00
_cell.angle_beta   90.00
_cell.angle_gamma   90.00
#
_symmetry.space_group_name_H-M   'P 1'
#
loop_
_entity.id
_entity.type
_entity.pdbx_description
1 polymer ?
#
loop_
_entity_poly.entity_id
_entity_poly.type
_entity_poly.pdbx_seq_one_letter_code
_entity_poly.pdbx_strand_id
1 'polypeptide(L)'
;MDRSRRTRRVAVNQRGVVMQSTMLDSPSARHSEPGGHLGEEPNWPVGLRGRYQLAESEMTLREGLAEYYEVNPGLSNPANVSDAKSAAYFHCHDCTHVIFGTHTGLLDEVINDLWTLFGVSVPYRDFIFGFFATDEGKKITKAFEWWETLKQAARGMRLLGDVRRRGRAMTRKWPWNPPEGALDRSLVDLRQEYGIRILHPEATLAEKVGT
;
A
#
# COMPACT_ATOMS: atom_id res chain seq x y z
N MET A 1 -48.83 5.16 45.85
CA MET A 1 -50.08 4.97 45.09
C MET A 1 -50.01 5.89 43.88
N ASP A 2 -49.35 5.48 42.81
CA ASP A 2 -49.88 4.71 41.66
C ASP A 2 -50.82 5.56 40.75
N ARG A 3 -50.31 6.04 39.60
CA ARG A 3 -50.61 5.48 38.25
C ARG A 3 -50.12 6.39 37.13
N SER A 4 -49.07 5.91 36.47
CA SER A 4 -48.63 6.32 35.13
C SER A 4 -49.72 6.09 34.09
N ARG A 5 -49.96 7.07 33.22
CA ARG A 5 -50.59 6.88 31.90
C ARG A 5 -49.54 7.04 30.81
N ARG A 6 -49.18 5.95 30.15
CA ARG A 6 -48.64 6.01 28.80
C ARG A 6 -49.11 4.78 28.02
N THR A 7 -50.11 5.02 27.18
CA THR A 7 -50.54 4.12 26.12
C THR A 7 -49.48 4.10 25.03
N ARG A 8 -49.06 2.90 24.60
CA ARG A 8 -48.66 2.60 23.22
C ARG A 8 -48.73 1.08 23.02
N ARG A 9 -49.69 0.66 22.20
CA ARG A 9 -49.69 -0.65 21.52
C ARG A 9 -48.61 -0.61 20.44
N VAL A 10 -47.76 -1.63 20.37
CA VAL A 10 -47.08 -2.06 19.14
C VAL A 10 -47.03 -3.58 19.17
N ALA A 11 -47.23 -4.16 17.98
CA ALA A 11 -47.63 -5.52 17.71
C ALA A 11 -46.57 -6.59 18.06
N VAL A 12 -47.09 -7.74 18.49
CA VAL A 12 -46.40 -9.02 18.58
C VAL A 12 -46.37 -9.65 17.17
N ASN A 13 -45.21 -10.12 16.75
CA ASN A 13 -45.12 -11.11 15.67
C ASN A 13 -44.44 -12.38 16.22
N GLN A 14 -45.23 -13.45 16.28
CA GLN A 14 -44.81 -14.81 16.57
C GLN A 14 -44.47 -15.50 15.27
N ARG A 15 -43.23 -15.97 15.10
CA ARG A 15 -42.93 -17.17 14.29
C ARG A 15 -41.79 -17.93 14.94
N GLY A 16 -42.16 -18.98 15.66
CA GLY A 16 -41.24 -20.02 16.08
C GLY A 16 -40.78 -20.84 14.89
N VAL A 17 -39.51 -21.25 14.91
CA VAL A 17 -39.03 -22.44 14.21
C VAL A 17 -38.08 -23.17 15.15
N VAL A 18 -38.37 -24.46 15.30
CA VAL A 18 -37.77 -25.45 16.18
C VAL A 18 -36.40 -25.86 15.64
N MET A 19 -35.41 -25.99 16.53
CA MET A 19 -34.15 -26.68 16.23
C MET A 19 -34.40 -28.19 16.18
N GLN A 20 -34.02 -28.84 15.07
CA GLN A 20 -33.75 -30.27 15.05
C GLN A 20 -32.34 -30.53 14.53
N SER A 21 -31.64 -31.34 15.32
CA SER A 21 -30.34 -31.93 15.09
C SER A 21 -30.50 -33.16 14.20
N THR A 22 -29.75 -33.24 13.11
CA THR A 22 -29.49 -34.49 12.38
C THR A 22 -28.06 -34.46 11.84
N MET A 23 -27.20 -35.27 12.44
CA MET A 23 -25.97 -35.76 11.80
C MET A 23 -26.33 -36.88 10.82
N LEU A 24 -25.85 -36.81 9.58
CA LEU A 24 -25.58 -37.96 8.70
C LEU A 24 -24.47 -37.63 7.70
N ASP A 25 -23.78 -38.68 7.29
CA ASP A 25 -22.45 -38.82 6.71
C ASP A 25 -22.30 -38.46 5.20
N SER A 26 -21.11 -37.90 4.84
CA SER A 26 -20.33 -38.04 3.57
C SER A 26 -20.97 -37.66 2.19
N PRO A 27 -20.24 -37.46 1.05
CA PRO A 27 -18.79 -37.52 0.77
C PRO A 27 -18.20 -36.27 0.03
N SER A 28 -16.87 -36.29 -0.16
CA SER A 28 -16.06 -35.45 -1.05
C SER A 28 -16.76 -34.96 -2.33
N ALA A 29 -16.98 -33.65 -2.43
CA ALA A 29 -17.36 -32.97 -3.66
C ALA A 29 -16.27 -31.96 -4.04
N ARG A 30 -15.55 -32.29 -5.12
CA ARG A 30 -14.65 -31.37 -5.82
C ARG A 30 -15.46 -30.17 -6.31
N HIS A 31 -15.32 -29.03 -5.66
CA HIS A 31 -15.75 -27.76 -6.23
C HIS A 31 -14.84 -27.46 -7.42
N SER A 32 -15.41 -27.67 -8.61
CA SER A 32 -14.89 -27.11 -9.85
C SER A 32 -15.30 -25.65 -9.85
N GLU A 33 -14.36 -24.75 -9.57
CA GLU A 33 -14.55 -23.30 -9.73
C GLU A 33 -14.85 -23.02 -11.22
N PRO A 34 -15.92 -22.28 -11.55
CA PRO A 34 -16.22 -21.93 -12.93
C PRO A 34 -15.18 -20.92 -13.42
N GLY A 35 -14.48 -21.29 -14.49
CA GLY A 35 -13.48 -20.44 -15.14
C GLY A 35 -14.07 -19.10 -15.58
N GLY A 36 -13.81 -18.07 -14.78
CA GLY A 36 -13.90 -16.69 -15.18
C GLY A 36 -12.74 -16.37 -16.12
N HIS A 37 -13.06 -15.76 -17.25
CA HIS A 37 -12.13 -15.23 -18.25
C HIS A 37 -11.22 -14.17 -17.59
N LEU A 38 -10.09 -14.57 -17.03
CA LEU A 38 -9.01 -13.66 -16.67
C LEU A 38 -8.34 -13.26 -17.99
N GLY A 39 -8.50 -11.99 -18.38
CA GLY A 39 -7.63 -11.41 -19.40
C GLY A 39 -6.18 -11.66 -18.98
N GLU A 40 -5.33 -12.02 -19.93
CA GLU A 40 -3.92 -12.34 -19.64
C GLU A 40 -3.29 -11.17 -18.87
N GLU A 41 -2.84 -11.45 -17.63
CA GLU A 41 -2.08 -10.51 -16.83
C GLU A 41 -0.89 -9.99 -17.67
N PRO A 42 -0.68 -8.66 -17.77
CA PRO A 42 0.43 -8.13 -18.55
C PRO A 42 1.75 -8.74 -18.10
N ASN A 43 2.58 -9.16 -19.05
CA ASN A 43 3.92 -9.68 -18.75
C ASN A 43 4.85 -8.54 -18.31
N TRP A 44 4.80 -8.18 -17.04
CA TRP A 44 5.62 -7.13 -16.45
C TRP A 44 7.10 -7.56 -16.34
N PRO A 45 8.05 -6.64 -16.55
CA PRO A 45 9.44 -6.87 -16.17
C PRO A 45 9.57 -7.27 -14.70
N VAL A 46 10.64 -7.98 -14.35
CA VAL A 46 10.87 -8.50 -13.00
C VAL A 46 10.71 -7.39 -11.94
N GLY A 47 9.80 -7.61 -11.00
CA GLY A 47 9.51 -6.69 -9.90
C GLY A 47 8.49 -5.58 -10.19
N LEU A 48 7.99 -5.47 -11.42
CA LEU A 48 6.92 -4.54 -11.77
C LEU A 48 5.55 -5.21 -11.67
N ARG A 49 4.54 -4.41 -11.34
CA ARG A 49 3.14 -4.79 -11.14
C ARG A 49 2.16 -3.80 -11.78
N GLY A 50 2.63 -2.64 -12.25
CA GLY A 50 1.80 -1.64 -12.90
C GLY A 50 2.60 -0.65 -13.73
N ARG A 51 1.90 0.10 -14.58
CA ARG A 51 2.43 1.16 -15.44
C ARG A 51 2.97 2.33 -14.63
N TYR A 52 2.42 2.59 -13.44
CA TYR A 52 2.91 3.65 -12.56
C TYR A 52 4.39 3.47 -12.21
N GLN A 53 4.92 2.24 -12.22
CA GLN A 53 6.32 1.95 -11.93
C GLN A 53 7.27 2.29 -13.09
N LEU A 54 6.78 2.42 -14.33
CA LEU A 54 7.64 2.74 -15.48
C LEU A 54 8.25 4.14 -15.33
N ALA A 55 9.55 4.30 -15.64
CA ALA A 55 10.28 5.56 -15.50
C ALA A 55 9.57 6.74 -16.17
N GLU A 56 9.19 6.56 -17.44
CA GLU A 56 8.54 7.55 -18.30
C GLU A 56 7.01 7.36 -18.33
N SER A 57 6.40 6.98 -17.21
CA SER A 57 4.93 6.82 -17.14
C SER A 57 4.23 8.16 -17.33
N GLU A 58 3.36 8.24 -18.33
CA GLU A 58 2.53 9.42 -18.62
C GLU A 58 1.30 9.53 -17.72
N MET A 59 1.02 8.51 -16.90
CA MET A 59 -0.06 8.55 -15.92
C MET A 59 0.10 9.75 -15.00
N THR A 60 -1.01 10.39 -14.65
CA THR A 60 -1.02 11.35 -13.55
C THR A 60 -0.70 10.66 -12.23
N LEU A 61 -0.23 11.41 -11.22
CA LEU A 61 -0.04 10.86 -9.88
C LEU A 61 -1.33 10.25 -9.31
N ARG A 62 -2.49 10.86 -9.61
CA ARG A 62 -3.82 10.34 -9.26
C ARG A 62 -4.11 9.00 -9.91
N GLU A 63 -3.88 8.87 -11.21
CA GLU A 63 -4.07 7.61 -11.93
C GLU A 63 -3.08 6.55 -11.44
N GLY A 64 -1.83 6.93 -11.15
CA GLY A 64 -0.83 6.03 -10.59
C GLY A 64 -1.24 5.49 -9.21
N LEU A 65 -1.82 6.34 -8.35
CA LEU A 65 -2.42 5.90 -7.08
C LEU A 65 -3.60 4.97 -7.29
N ALA A 66 -4.48 5.27 -8.25
CA ALA A 66 -5.63 4.42 -8.54
C ALA A 66 -5.17 3.01 -8.97
N GLU A 67 -4.22 2.92 -9.91
CA GLU A 67 -3.64 1.63 -10.34
C GLU A 67 -2.90 0.95 -9.18
N TYR A 68 -2.14 1.71 -8.38
CA TYR A 68 -1.47 1.20 -7.18
C TYR A 68 -2.45 0.52 -6.20
N TYR A 69 -3.62 1.10 -5.95
CA TYR A 69 -4.63 0.46 -5.11
C TYR A 69 -5.32 -0.73 -5.79
N GLU A 70 -5.54 -0.66 -7.11
CA GLU A 70 -6.14 -1.74 -7.89
C GLU A 70 -5.29 -3.02 -7.85
N VAL A 71 -3.97 -2.88 -8.02
CA VAL A 71 -3.04 -4.02 -7.98
C VAL A 71 -2.69 -4.47 -6.55
N ASN A 72 -3.21 -3.79 -5.52
CA ASN A 72 -3.00 -4.10 -4.11
C ASN A 72 -4.34 -4.20 -3.34
N PRO A 73 -5.21 -5.18 -3.64
CA PRO A 73 -6.56 -5.26 -3.07
C PRO A 73 -6.60 -5.44 -1.54
N GLY A 74 -5.48 -5.83 -0.91
CA GLY A 74 -5.34 -5.94 0.55
C GLY A 74 -4.94 -4.64 1.25
N LEU A 75 -4.57 -3.59 0.50
CA LEU A 75 -4.16 -2.31 1.05
C LEU A 75 -5.40 -1.46 1.39
N SER A 76 -5.39 -0.81 2.55
CA SER A 76 -6.45 0.13 2.90
C SER A 76 -6.31 1.40 2.07
N ASN A 77 -7.27 1.66 1.18
CA ASN A 77 -7.36 2.95 0.50
C ASN A 77 -7.57 4.06 1.56
N PRO A 78 -6.74 5.12 1.59
CA PRO A 78 -6.88 6.23 2.54
C PRO A 78 -8.28 6.85 2.59
N ALA A 79 -9.03 6.82 1.48
CA ALA A 79 -10.42 7.29 1.43
C ALA A 79 -11.38 6.50 2.34
N ASN A 80 -11.00 5.28 2.73
CA ASN A 80 -11.78 4.40 3.60
C ASN A 80 -11.30 4.41 5.06
N VAL A 81 -10.25 5.19 5.39
CA VAL A 81 -9.70 5.28 6.74
C VAL A 81 -10.45 6.35 7.53
N SER A 82 -11.08 5.96 8.64
CA SER A 82 -11.93 6.87 9.44
C SER A 82 -11.15 7.93 10.21
N ASP A 83 -9.92 7.64 10.61
CA ASP A 83 -9.06 8.61 11.30
C ASP A 83 -8.35 9.51 10.27
N ALA A 84 -8.64 10.82 10.32
CA ALA A 84 -8.16 11.77 9.34
C ALA A 84 -6.62 11.89 9.31
N LYS A 85 -5.93 11.73 10.46
CA LYS A 85 -4.47 11.81 10.52
C LYS A 85 -3.83 10.59 9.86
N SER A 86 -4.38 9.41 10.14
CA SER A 86 -3.96 8.14 9.52
C SER A 86 -4.24 8.14 8.02
N ALA A 87 -5.41 8.62 7.60
CA ALA A 87 -5.75 8.78 6.18
C ALA A 87 -4.74 9.71 5.47
N ALA A 88 -4.41 10.86 6.06
CA ALA A 88 -3.42 11.78 5.50
C ALA A 88 -2.02 11.15 5.43
N TYR A 89 -1.61 10.42 6.48
CA TYR A 89 -0.34 9.70 6.50
C TYR A 89 -0.26 8.67 5.37
N PHE A 90 -1.25 7.77 5.26
CA PHE A 90 -1.28 6.74 4.23
C PHE A 90 -1.32 7.35 2.83
N HIS A 91 -2.09 8.41 2.62
CA HIS A 91 -2.10 9.11 1.33
C HIS A 91 -0.71 9.64 0.95
N CYS A 92 -0.01 10.29 1.88
CA CYS A 92 1.35 10.81 1.62
C CYS A 92 2.35 9.68 1.39
N HIS A 93 2.27 8.62 2.19
CA HIS A 93 3.09 7.41 2.06
C HIS A 93 2.89 6.71 0.71
N ASP A 94 1.64 6.49 0.31
CA ASP A 94 1.33 5.82 -0.96
C ASP A 94 1.77 6.70 -2.15
N CYS A 95 1.69 8.03 -2.02
CA CYS A 95 2.28 8.94 -3.02
C CYS A 95 3.79 8.72 -3.18
N THR A 96 4.53 8.38 -2.10
CA THR A 96 5.96 8.08 -2.24
C THR A 96 6.18 6.79 -3.02
N HIS A 97 5.37 5.75 -2.80
CA HIS A 97 5.45 4.53 -3.61
C HIS A 97 5.26 4.83 -5.10
N VAL A 98 4.22 5.60 -5.42
CA VAL A 98 3.88 5.90 -6.81
C VAL A 98 4.96 6.77 -7.47
N ILE A 99 5.41 7.84 -6.80
CA ILE A 99 6.40 8.75 -7.42
C ILE A 99 7.78 8.10 -7.57
N PHE A 100 8.19 7.26 -6.62
CA PHE A 100 9.47 6.54 -6.66
C PHE A 100 9.41 5.18 -7.38
N GLY A 101 8.22 4.73 -7.79
CA GLY A 101 8.02 3.52 -8.59
C GLY A 101 8.17 2.21 -7.82
N THR A 102 7.95 2.21 -6.51
CA THR A 102 7.99 1.01 -5.65
C THR A 102 6.61 0.37 -5.52
N HIS A 103 6.59 -0.93 -5.25
CA HIS A 103 5.37 -1.68 -4.93
C HIS A 103 5.21 -1.86 -3.40
N THR A 104 4.40 -2.81 -2.94
CA THR A 104 4.13 -3.12 -1.52
C THR A 104 4.85 -4.38 -1.01
N GLY A 105 5.69 -4.99 -1.83
CA GLY A 105 6.50 -6.15 -1.42
C GLY A 105 7.51 -5.74 -0.34
N LEU A 106 7.93 -6.68 0.52
CA LEU A 106 8.84 -6.38 1.64
C LEU A 106 10.10 -5.60 1.25
N LEU A 107 10.72 -5.95 0.12
CA LEU A 107 11.90 -5.22 -0.36
C LEU A 107 11.52 -3.82 -0.85
N ASP A 108 10.39 -3.68 -1.54
CA ASP A 108 9.89 -2.38 -2.00
C ASP A 108 9.56 -1.45 -0.82
N GLU A 109 8.97 -1.96 0.25
CA GLU A 109 8.76 -1.20 1.51
C GLU A 109 10.08 -0.69 2.09
N VAL A 110 11.08 -1.58 2.20
CA VAL A 110 12.42 -1.20 2.66
C VAL A 110 13.03 -0.11 1.75
N ILE A 111 12.84 -0.20 0.43
CA ILE A 111 13.34 0.82 -0.50
C ILE A 111 12.54 2.12 -0.40
N ASN A 112 11.23 2.08 -0.20
CA ASN A 112 10.40 3.26 0.01
C ASN A 112 10.78 3.98 1.32
N ASP A 113 11.09 3.24 2.38
CA ASP A 113 11.64 3.81 3.63
C ASP A 113 12.97 4.52 3.39
N LEU A 114 13.87 3.92 2.59
CA LEU A 114 15.12 4.57 2.20
C LEU A 114 14.89 5.83 1.35
N TRP A 115 13.89 5.82 0.46
CA TRP A 115 13.47 7.02 -0.28
C TRP A 115 12.92 8.09 0.65
N THR A 116 12.15 7.73 1.67
CA THR A 116 11.69 8.65 2.71
C THR A 116 12.86 9.31 3.43
N LEU A 117 13.96 8.58 3.66
CA LEU A 117 15.15 9.13 4.31
C LEU A 117 16.00 10.04 3.40
N PHE A 118 16.14 9.71 2.11
CA PHE A 118 17.09 10.39 1.22
C PHE A 118 16.47 11.22 0.09
N GLY A 119 15.24 10.94 -0.31
CA GLY A 119 14.54 11.53 -1.45
C GLY A 119 13.37 12.45 -1.07
N VAL A 120 12.87 12.37 0.16
CA VAL A 120 11.72 13.14 0.64
C VAL A 120 12.14 14.29 1.56
N SER A 121 11.53 15.47 1.41
CA SER A 121 11.61 16.55 2.40
C SER A 121 10.48 16.40 3.40
N VAL A 122 10.86 16.16 4.64
CA VAL A 122 9.94 16.01 5.77
C VAL A 122 9.99 17.29 6.61
N PRO A 123 8.92 18.12 6.62
CA PRO A 123 8.85 19.25 7.55
C PRO A 123 8.60 18.79 9.00
N TYR A 124 8.00 17.60 9.19
CA TYR A 124 7.63 17.05 10.50
C TYR A 124 8.17 15.64 10.68
N ARG A 125 9.49 15.51 10.91
CA ARG A 125 10.10 14.22 11.26
C ARG A 125 9.39 13.55 12.45
N ASP A 126 8.95 14.35 13.42
CA ASP A 126 8.21 13.89 14.59
C ASP A 126 6.83 13.31 14.24
N PHE A 127 6.19 13.75 13.16
CA PHE A 127 4.93 13.17 12.70
C PHE A 127 5.13 11.75 12.15
N ILE A 128 6.20 11.54 11.37
CA ILE A 128 6.54 10.22 10.84
C ILE A 128 6.98 9.28 11.96
N PHE A 129 7.95 9.69 12.78
CA PHE A 129 8.42 8.86 13.91
C PHE A 129 7.33 8.65 14.97
N GLY A 130 6.47 9.65 15.19
CA GLY A 130 5.31 9.55 16.06
C GLY A 130 4.26 8.56 15.55
N PHE A 131 4.04 8.49 14.24
CA PHE A 131 3.17 7.48 13.62
C PHE A 131 3.71 6.07 13.83
N PHE A 132 5.00 5.82 13.55
CA PHE A 132 5.64 4.52 13.82
C PHE A 132 5.68 4.15 15.31
N ALA A 133 5.64 5.13 16.21
CA ALA A 133 5.57 4.90 17.65
C ALA A 133 4.17 4.51 18.15
N THR A 134 3.11 4.71 17.35
CA THR A 134 1.73 4.32 17.69
C THR A 134 1.52 2.80 17.60
N ASP A 135 0.46 2.30 18.23
CA ASP A 135 0.13 0.87 18.19
C ASP A 135 -0.36 0.43 16.80
N GLU A 136 -0.97 1.32 16.01
CA GLU A 136 -1.21 1.10 14.57
C GLU A 136 0.10 0.94 13.78
N GLY A 137 1.07 1.83 13.98
CA GLY A 137 2.40 1.74 13.34
C GLY A 137 3.18 0.47 13.74
N LYS A 138 3.06 0.04 15.00
CA LYS A 138 3.66 -1.21 15.49
C LYS A 138 2.94 -2.47 14.99
N LYS A 139 1.64 -2.41 14.69
CA LYS A 139 0.92 -3.57 14.11
C LYS A 139 1.38 -3.87 12.68
N ILE A 140 1.79 -2.85 11.92
CA ILE A 140 2.44 -3.03 10.61
C ILE A 140 3.73 -3.87 10.75
N THR A 141 4.42 -3.81 11.90
CA THR A 141 5.64 -4.60 12.17
C THR A 141 5.39 -6.03 12.67
N LYS A 142 4.13 -6.48 12.83
CA LYS A 142 3.80 -7.72 13.56
C LYS A 142 3.16 -8.85 12.74
N ALA A 143 3.43 -8.93 11.43
CA ALA A 143 2.89 -10.00 10.58
C ALA A 143 3.91 -10.70 9.67
N PHE A 144 5.20 -10.67 9.98
CA PHE A 144 6.21 -11.35 9.16
C PHE A 144 7.14 -12.24 9.98
N GLU A 145 7.47 -13.39 9.39
CA GLU A 145 8.56 -14.26 9.84
C GLU A 145 9.82 -13.42 9.96
N TRP A 146 10.32 -13.22 11.17
CA TRP A 146 11.47 -12.35 11.48
C TRP A 146 12.67 -12.59 10.54
N TRP A 147 12.84 -13.84 10.09
CA TRP A 147 13.90 -14.23 9.19
C TRP A 147 13.74 -13.66 7.78
N GLU A 148 12.52 -13.65 7.24
CA GLU A 148 12.25 -13.02 5.95
C GLU A 148 12.44 -11.51 6.02
N THR A 149 11.96 -10.86 7.09
CA THR A 149 12.20 -9.43 7.30
C THR A 149 13.71 -9.11 7.36
N LEU A 150 14.50 -9.91 8.09
CA LEU A 150 15.95 -9.71 8.18
C LEU A 150 16.65 -9.90 6.82
N LYS A 151 16.26 -10.93 6.05
CA LYS A 151 16.78 -11.14 4.69
C LYS A 151 16.50 -9.94 3.79
N GLN A 152 15.27 -9.42 3.80
CA GLN A 152 14.89 -8.29 2.97
C GLN A 152 15.59 -7.00 3.42
N ALA A 153 15.79 -6.80 4.73
CA ALA A 153 16.61 -5.70 5.24
C ALA A 153 18.06 -5.81 4.75
N ALA A 154 18.67 -6.99 4.78
CA ALA A 154 20.02 -7.22 4.26
C ALA A 154 20.12 -6.98 2.75
N ARG A 155 19.09 -7.38 1.98
CA ARG A 155 18.97 -7.05 0.54
C ARG A 155 18.86 -5.53 0.33
N GLY A 156 18.02 -4.84 1.10
CA GLY A 156 17.90 -3.39 1.08
C GLY A 156 19.22 -2.67 1.40
N MET A 157 20.01 -3.19 2.34
CA MET A 157 21.34 -2.65 2.65
C MET A 157 22.31 -2.69 1.45
N ARG A 158 22.18 -3.69 0.56
CA ARG A 158 22.95 -3.73 -0.70
C ARG A 158 22.54 -2.64 -1.70
N LEU A 159 21.32 -2.12 -1.58
CA LEU A 159 20.76 -1.05 -2.42
C LEU A 159 20.85 0.34 -1.78
N LEU A 160 21.21 0.43 -0.49
CA LEU A 160 21.33 1.68 0.25
C LEU A 160 22.22 2.71 -0.47
N GLY A 161 23.36 2.27 -0.99
CA GLY A 161 24.28 3.13 -1.73
C GLY A 161 23.65 3.71 -3.00
N ASP A 162 22.83 2.93 -3.70
CA ASP A 162 22.14 3.34 -4.92
C ASP A 162 21.01 4.32 -4.62
N VAL A 163 20.16 4.03 -3.64
CA VAL A 163 19.10 4.95 -3.19
C VAL A 163 19.70 6.26 -2.71
N ARG A 164 20.73 6.22 -1.86
CA ARG A 164 21.41 7.42 -1.34
C ARG A 164 22.06 8.25 -2.46
N ARG A 165 22.71 7.61 -3.43
CA ARG A 165 23.33 8.29 -4.58
C ARG A 165 22.27 8.96 -5.44
N ARG A 166 21.20 8.25 -5.79
CA ARG A 166 20.10 8.78 -6.61
C ARG A 166 19.35 9.89 -5.88
N GLY A 167 19.03 9.70 -4.60
CA GLY A 167 18.43 10.73 -3.76
C GLY A 167 19.27 12.00 -3.71
N ARG A 168 20.60 11.91 -3.57
CA ARG A 168 21.50 13.07 -3.62
C ARG A 168 21.57 13.77 -4.98
N ALA A 169 21.34 13.03 -6.06
CA ALA A 169 21.36 13.57 -7.42
C ALA A 169 20.02 14.22 -7.83
N MET A 170 18.98 14.14 -7.00
CA MET A 170 17.69 14.82 -7.24
C MET A 170 17.87 16.34 -7.27
N THR A 171 17.16 17.00 -8.20
CA THR A 171 17.13 18.46 -8.33
C THR A 171 16.61 19.12 -7.05
N ARG A 172 15.58 18.52 -6.45
CA ARG A 172 15.03 18.88 -5.14
C ARG A 172 14.29 17.68 -4.56
N LYS A 173 14.09 17.67 -3.24
CA LYS A 173 13.40 16.56 -2.56
C LYS A 173 11.89 16.58 -2.82
N TRP A 174 11.30 15.41 -2.92
CA TRP A 174 9.84 15.27 -2.98
C TRP A 174 9.23 15.70 -1.65
N PRO A 175 8.27 16.64 -1.59
CA PRO A 175 7.64 17.01 -0.33
C PRO A 175 6.76 15.87 0.20
N TRP A 176 6.84 15.58 1.50
CA TRP A 176 6.02 14.55 2.13
C TRP A 176 4.53 14.76 1.84
N ASN A 177 4.06 16.00 1.95
CA ASN A 177 2.75 16.39 1.45
C ASN A 177 2.89 16.75 -0.03
N PRO A 178 2.26 16.02 -0.97
CA PRO A 178 2.26 16.39 -2.39
C PRO A 178 1.78 17.85 -2.56
N PRO A 179 2.44 18.65 -3.41
CA PRO A 179 2.04 20.05 -3.59
C PRO A 179 0.68 20.14 -4.28
N GLU A 180 0.05 21.30 -4.17
CA GLU A 180 -1.22 21.57 -4.84
C GLU A 180 -1.13 21.29 -6.35
N GLY A 181 -2.14 20.60 -6.88
CA GLY A 181 -2.20 20.19 -8.28
C GLY A 181 -1.26 19.04 -8.68
N ALA A 182 -0.42 18.51 -7.78
CA ALA A 182 0.48 17.40 -8.12
C ALA A 182 -0.25 16.14 -8.57
N LEU A 183 -1.43 15.87 -7.98
CA LEU A 183 -2.24 14.71 -8.33
C LEU A 183 -2.63 14.67 -9.81
N ASP A 184 -2.80 15.83 -10.44
CA ASP A 184 -3.26 15.95 -11.83
C ASP A 184 -2.11 16.11 -12.83
N ARG A 185 -0.86 15.99 -12.37
CA ARG A 185 0.35 16.06 -13.19
C ARG A 185 0.89 14.67 -13.48
N SER A 186 1.47 14.49 -14.67
CA SER A 186 2.08 13.23 -15.09
C SER A 186 3.26 12.85 -14.19
N LEU A 187 3.45 11.55 -13.99
CA LEU A 187 4.55 11.02 -13.21
C LEU A 187 5.90 11.31 -13.87
N VAL A 188 5.99 11.24 -15.19
CA VAL A 188 7.19 11.61 -15.94
C VAL A 188 7.57 13.08 -15.71
N ASP A 189 6.62 14.02 -15.79
CA ASP A 189 6.91 15.45 -15.55
C ASP A 189 7.35 15.70 -14.11
N LEU A 190 6.66 15.09 -13.14
CA LEU A 190 7.04 15.21 -11.73
C LEU A 190 8.43 14.60 -11.49
N ARG A 191 8.73 13.43 -12.03
CA ARG A 191 10.04 12.80 -11.86
C ARG A 191 11.14 13.62 -12.49
N GLN A 192 10.93 14.18 -13.68
CA GLN A 192 11.89 15.07 -14.33
C GLN A 192 12.11 16.36 -13.51
N GLU A 193 11.04 17.01 -13.06
CA GLU A 193 11.13 18.24 -12.25
C GLU A 193 11.92 18.03 -10.95
N TYR A 194 11.68 16.92 -10.25
CA TYR A 194 12.35 16.60 -8.99
C TYR A 194 13.69 15.89 -9.19
N GLY A 195 14.05 15.52 -10.43
CA GLY A 195 15.26 14.74 -10.73
C GLY A 195 15.22 13.32 -10.17
N ILE A 196 14.04 12.71 -10.10
CA ILE A 196 13.82 11.36 -9.58
C ILE A 196 14.24 10.34 -10.64
N ARG A 197 15.08 9.39 -10.24
CA ARG A 197 15.48 8.23 -11.06
C ARG A 197 15.08 6.95 -10.35
N ILE A 198 13.97 6.34 -10.79
CA ILE A 198 13.36 5.15 -10.19
C ILE A 198 14.37 4.01 -10.06
N LEU A 199 14.40 3.40 -8.88
CA LEU A 199 15.16 2.19 -8.61
C LEU A 199 14.18 1.02 -8.50
N HIS A 200 14.28 0.06 -9.41
CA HIS A 200 13.55 -1.20 -9.33
C HIS A 200 14.37 -2.19 -8.49
N PRO A 201 13.93 -2.55 -7.27
CA PRO A 201 14.79 -3.23 -6.31
C PRO A 201 15.24 -4.62 -6.79
N GLU A 202 14.28 -5.41 -7.28
CA GLU A 202 14.52 -6.78 -7.74
C GLU A 202 15.45 -6.80 -8.97
N ALA A 203 15.17 -5.97 -9.98
CA ALA A 203 16.03 -5.84 -11.16
C ALA A 203 17.45 -5.37 -10.81
N THR A 204 17.57 -4.35 -9.96
CA THR A 204 18.88 -3.79 -9.56
C THR A 204 19.71 -4.81 -8.76
N LEU A 205 19.06 -5.64 -7.93
CA LEU A 205 19.76 -6.72 -7.22
C LEU A 205 20.18 -7.85 -8.16
N ALA A 206 19.34 -8.23 -9.12
CA ALA A 206 19.68 -9.26 -10.10
C ALA A 206 20.92 -8.87 -10.90
N GLU A 207 21.01 -7.62 -11.35
CA GLU A 207 22.20 -7.07 -12.02
C GLU A 207 23.46 -7.21 -11.15
N LYS A 208 23.39 -6.88 -9.85
CA LYS A 208 24.52 -6.96 -8.91
C LYS A 208 24.95 -8.37 -8.52
N VAL A 209 24.11 -9.39 -8.74
CA VAL A 209 24.45 -10.80 -8.47
C VAL A 209 25.08 -11.44 -9.71
N GLY A 210 24.77 -10.94 -10.90
CA GLY A 210 25.38 -11.37 -12.16
C GLY A 210 26.74 -10.74 -12.49
N THR A 211 27.14 -9.68 -11.77
CA THR A 211 28.46 -9.01 -11.85
C THR A 211 29.42 -9.53 -10.79
#